data_AF-A0A523YG96-F1
#
_entry.id   AF-A0A523YG96-F1
#
_cell.length_a   1.000
_cell.length_b   1.000
_cell.length_c   1.000
_cell.angle_alpha   90.00
_cell.angle_beta   90.00
_cell.angle_gamma   90.00
#
_symmetry.space_group_name_H-M   'P 1'
#
loop_
_entity.id
_entity.type
_entity.pdbx_description
1 polymer ?
#
loop_
_entity_poly.entity_id
_entity_poly.type
_entity_poly.pdbx_seq_one_letter_code
_entity_poly.pdbx_strand_id
1 'polypeptide(L)' 'FAKLLKDSVTVNFYIGGAYGFERGFLDKCNNAISFGKITLSHKLVKVVLLEQIFRGLTINNNHPYHK' A
#
# COMPACT_ATOMS: atom_id res chain seq x y z
N PHE A 1 -3.01 -6.49 4.74
CA PHE A 1 -2.84 -5.95 3.38
C PHE A 1 -3.56 -6.82 2.32
N ALA A 2 -3.30 -8.12 2.21
CA ALA A 2 -3.96 -9.00 1.21
C ALA A 2 -5.51 -8.90 1.17
N LYS A 3 -6.16 -8.91 2.34
CA LYS A 3 -7.62 -8.75 2.45
C LYS A 3 -8.15 -7.44 1.84
N LEU A 4 -7.43 -6.33 1.98
CA LEU A 4 -7.79 -5.03 1.40
C LEU A 4 -7.90 -5.11 -0.14
N LEU A 5 -7.08 -5.94 -0.78
CA LEU A 5 -7.11 -6.16 -2.23
C LEU A 5 -8.22 -7.13 -2.66
N LYS A 6 -8.75 -7.95 -1.75
CA LYS A 6 -9.81 -8.93 -2.03
C LYS A 6 -11.20 -8.31 -1.95
N ASP A 7 -11.41 -7.42 -1.00
CA ASP A 7 -12.74 -6.91 -0.64
C ASP A 7 -13.17 -5.70 -1.51
N SER A 8 -12.40 -5.32 -2.52
CA SER A 8 -12.66 -4.13 -3.35
C SER A 8 -12.31 -4.37 -4.81
N VAL A 9 -13.22 -3.98 -5.72
CA VAL A 9 -13.03 -4.09 -7.18
C VAL A 9 -11.97 -3.10 -7.67
N THR A 10 -11.85 -1.95 -7.03
CA THR A 10 -10.87 -0.91 -7.38
C THR A 10 -10.25 -0.34 -6.11
N VAL A 11 -8.93 -0.26 -6.09
CA VAL A 11 -8.14 0.28 -4.97
C VAL A 11 -7.18 1.31 -5.52
N ASN A 12 -7.24 2.53 -5.01
CA ASN A 12 -6.33 3.61 -5.36
C ASN A 12 -5.32 3.81 -4.23
N PHE A 13 -4.04 3.72 -4.55
CA PHE A 13 -2.95 4.01 -3.61
C PHE A 13 -2.36 5.39 -3.91
N TYR A 14 -2.14 6.16 -2.85
CA TYR A 14 -1.56 7.50 -2.94
C TYR A 14 -0.23 7.52 -2.18
N ILE A 15 0.84 7.96 -2.84
CA ILE A 15 2.16 8.19 -2.25
C ILE A 15 2.41 9.69 -2.25
N GLY A 16 2.56 10.29 -1.07
CA GLY A 16 2.79 11.73 -0.94
C GLY A 16 4.16 12.13 -1.47
N GLY A 17 4.39 13.43 -1.67
CA GLY A 17 5.73 13.98 -1.97
C GLY A 17 6.53 14.24 -0.69
N ALA A 18 7.62 15.01 -0.78
CA ALA A 18 8.58 15.21 0.32
C ALA A 18 7.94 15.73 1.62
N TYR A 19 6.85 16.49 1.50
CA TYR A 19 6.11 17.07 2.61
C TYR A 19 4.89 16.23 3.05
N GLY A 20 4.67 15.06 2.45
CA GLY A 20 3.52 14.20 2.74
C GLY A 20 2.22 14.71 2.11
N PHE A 21 1.10 14.40 2.77
CA PHE A 21 -0.24 14.85 2.38
C PHE A 21 -0.80 15.85 3.38
N GLU A 22 -1.61 16.78 2.89
CA GLU A 22 -2.40 17.66 3.76
C GLU A 22 -3.46 16.84 4.52
N ARG A 23 -3.79 17.27 5.74
CA ARG A 23 -4.76 16.57 6.60
C ARG A 23 -6.11 16.38 5.91
N GLY A 24 -6.63 17.42 5.25
CA GLY A 24 -7.92 17.34 4.54
C GLY A 24 -7.94 16.38 3.35
N PHE A 25 -6.78 15.98 2.83
CA PHE A 25 -6.68 14.88 1.86
C PHE A 25 -6.74 13.53 2.57
N LEU A 26 -5.98 13.36 3.66
CA LEU A 26 -5.96 12.13 4.44
C LEU A 26 -7.35 11.77 5.00
N ASP A 27 -8.12 12.78 5.42
CA ASP A 27 -9.48 12.60 5.93
C ASP A 27 -10.46 12.04 4.88
N LYS A 28 -10.13 12.13 3.58
CA LYS A 28 -10.92 11.55 2.49
C LYS A 28 -10.51 10.12 2.16
N CYS A 29 -9.38 9.65 2.66
CA CYS A 29 -8.90 8.29 2.42
C CYS A 29 -9.60 7.30 3.33
N ASN A 30 -9.95 6.13 2.80
CA ASN A 30 -10.61 5.09 3.61
C ASN A 30 -9.67 4.46 4.66
N ASN A 31 -8.37 4.37 4.35
CA ASN A 31 -7.38 3.71 5.18
C ASN A 31 -6.02 4.42 5.08
N ALA A 32 -5.28 4.45 6.18
CA ALA A 32 -3.87 4.79 6.22
C ALA A 32 -3.02 3.51 6.36
N ILE A 33 -1.99 3.36 5.54
CA ILE A 33 -1.12 2.18 5.53
C ILE A 33 0.30 2.61 5.89
N SER A 34 0.90 1.95 6.88
CA SER A 34 2.29 2.16 7.28
C SER A 34 3.15 0.95 6.90
N PHE A 35 4.30 1.19 6.27
CA PHE A 35 5.32 0.17 5.99
C PHE A 35 6.35 0.02 7.11
N GLY A 36 6.11 0.65 8.27
CA GLY A 36 7.00 0.65 9.43
C GLY A 36 7.22 2.05 10.00
N LYS A 37 8.12 2.15 10.99
CA LYS A 37 8.47 3.42 11.67
C LYS A 37 9.55 4.25 10.95
N ILE A 38 10.10 3.75 9.85
CA ILE A 38 11.17 4.41 9.10
C ILE A 38 10.63 5.36 8.02
N THR A 39 11.35 6.43 7.74
CA THR A 39 11.05 7.32 6.61
C THR A 39 11.66 6.77 5.32
N LEU A 40 10.81 6.36 4.38
CA LEU A 40 11.23 5.88 3.07
C LEU A 40 11.13 7.03 2.04
N SER A 41 12.09 7.10 1.11
CA SER A 41 11.96 7.99 -0.03
C SER A 41 10.79 7.56 -0.93
N HIS A 42 10.18 8.50 -1.64
CA HIS A 42 9.02 8.22 -2.51
C HIS A 42 9.29 7.15 -3.59
N LYS A 43 10.53 7.10 -4.09
CA LYS A 43 10.96 6.07 -5.04
C LYS A 43 10.98 4.69 -4.39
N LEU A 44 11.52 4.59 -3.17
CA LEU A 44 11.64 3.33 -2.46
C LEU A 44 10.28 2.81 -1.99
N VAL A 45 9.43 3.66 -1.42
CA VAL A 45 8.08 3.25 -0.98
C VAL A 45 7.22 2.79 -2.15
N LYS A 46 7.41 3.33 -3.36
CA LYS A 46 6.72 2.85 -4.56
C LYS A 46 7.09 1.40 -4.88
N VAL A 47 8.37 1.04 -4.81
CA VAL A 47 8.83 -0.34 -5.06
C VAL A 47 8.32 -1.28 -3.97
N VAL A 48 8.41 -0.87 -2.71
CA VAL A 48 7.90 -1.65 -1.56
C VAL A 48 6.39 -1.87 -1.68
N LEU A 49 5.62 -0.84 -2.04
CA LEU A 49 4.18 -0.97 -2.25
C LEU A 49 3.86 -1.96 -3.38
N LEU A 50 4.56 -1.89 -4.52
CA LEU A 50 4.34 -2.80 -5.64
C LEU A 50 4.64 -4.26 -5.26
N GLU A 51 5.73 -4.49 -4.53
CA GLU A 51 6.05 -5.82 -4.00
C GLU A 51 4.96 -6.32 -3.05
N GLN A 52 4.48 -5.47 -2.14
CA GLN A 52 3.41 -5.84 -1.20
C GLN A 52 2.07 -6.08 -1.92
N ILE A 53 1.76 -5.37 -3.01
CA ILE A 53 0.63 -5.65 -3.89
C ILE A 53 0.77 -7.04 -4.50
N PHE A 54 1.91 -7.33 -5.12
CA PHE A 54 2.17 -8.64 -5.70
C PHE A 54 2.05 -9.76 -4.65
N ARG A 55 2.71 -9.60 -3.49
CA ARG A 55 2.62 -10.51 -2.36
C ARG A 55 1.17 -10.71 -1.90
N GLY A 56 0.41 -9.63 -1.71
CA GLY A 56 -0.99 -9.69 -1.31
C GLY A 56 -1.87 -10.47 -2.30
N LEU A 57 -1.66 -10.25 -3.61
CA LEU A 57 -2.34 -11.01 -4.66
C LEU A 57 -1.95 -12.49 -4.65
N THR A 58 -0.67 -12.80 -4.46
CA THR A 58 -0.19 -14.20 -4.39
C THR A 58 -0.80 -14.95 -3.21
N ILE A 59 -0.92 -14.30 -2.04
CA ILE A 59 -1.60 -14.84 -0.86
C ILE A 59 -3.07 -15.13 -1.15
N ASN A 60 -3.79 -14.17 -1.76
CA ASN A 60 -5.20 -14.34 -2.09
C ASN A 60 -5.47 -15.46 -3.12
N ASN A 61 -4.47 -15.82 -3.93
CA ASN A 61 -4.54 -16.85 -4.96
C ASN A 61 -3.84 -18.16 -4.57
N ASN A 62 -3.46 -18.34 -3.29
CA ASN A 62 -2.74 -19.53 -2.80
C ASN A 62 -1.45 -19.86 -3.60
N HIS A 63 -0.76 -18.85 -4.10
CA HIS A 63 0.49 -19.02 -4.85
C HIS A 63 1.70 -19.11 -3.91
N PRO A 64 2.68 -20.01 -4.14
CA PRO A 64 3.79 -20.30 -3.20
C PRO A 64 4.87 -19.20 -3.10
N TYR A 65 4.58 -17.98 -3.55
CA TYR A 65 5.54 -16.88 -3.50
C TYR A 65 5.76 -16.41 -2.06
N HIS A 66 4.66 -16.30 -1.30
CA HIS A 66 4.76 -16.05 0.12
C HIS A 66 5.11 -17.36 0.84
N LYS A 67 6.32 -17.39 1.39
CA LYS A 67 6.74 -18.35 2.40
C LYS A 67 6.63 -17.71 3.78
#